data_AF-F4RY49-F1
#
_entry.id   AF-F4RY49-F1
#
_cell.length_a   1.000
_cell.length_b   1.000
_cell.length_c   1.000
_cell.angle_alpha   90.00
_cell.angle_beta   90.00
_cell.angle_gamma   90.00
#
_symmetry.space_group_name_H-M   'P 1'
#
loop_
_entity.id
_entity.type
_entity.pdbx_description
1 polymer ?
#
loop_
_entity_poly.entity_id
_entity_poly.type
_entity_poly.pdbx_seq_one_letter_code
_entity_poly.pdbx_strand_id
1 'polypeptide(L)'
;MAAGQVEHRTLESRDNSFFWGDGLLIMEEASEAEQSKLVFKLGKSFLETYNNKKWSVRLCFGCGREGELKFFREVFLTPQSKPDQWREVTIGRAPEILKWFDDSSDYEALYFKVILLHQVFGGTVMIGLDRELDVLKKSMRRMRTTIDCFQPRSMDITRLVFHPKRGGIVKNLYVPSHILTKYEYFQLLHSQDFSETLQTDESLSLSEDPVPQDVGELFAEDSDDEWDIDEDPREPQKGDTFKATIHIRDTARRTYQAFLDYAFCGALYFAPLRSTYRQFQQECQVDILPFPPCGPPWPPAWPVWATSFSMSHTNVPGYKTITSPKSLYRLADMLIIPELKAICRKRVTHSLKVDTVVSEILSPMFQRHQELRMSAYEFVQKNWKSIVQKGDMSKIFINLSPEEAALLSETVFKNLITSPKTKS
;
A
#
# COMPACT_ATOMS: atom_id res chain seq x y z
N MET A 1 -17.65 17.98 52.28
CA MET A 1 -16.49 17.39 51.60
C MET A 1 -16.81 15.94 51.32
N ALA A 2 -17.29 15.62 50.12
CA ALA A 2 -17.59 14.25 49.71
C ALA A 2 -16.49 13.81 48.73
N ALA A 3 -15.73 12.79 49.10
CA ALA A 3 -14.76 12.17 48.21
C ALA A 3 -15.53 11.39 47.13
N GLY A 4 -15.51 11.89 45.90
CA GLY A 4 -16.07 11.19 44.74
C GLY A 4 -15.21 9.97 44.40
N GLN A 5 -15.81 8.79 44.45
CA GLN A 5 -15.18 7.53 44.08
C GLN A 5 -14.94 7.53 42.56
N VAL A 6 -13.67 7.42 42.15
CA VAL A 6 -13.27 7.35 40.74
C VAL A 6 -13.32 5.89 40.29
N GLU A 7 -14.25 5.54 39.41
CA GLU A 7 -14.33 4.21 38.81
C GLU A 7 -13.31 4.11 37.65
N HIS A 8 -12.36 3.18 37.77
CA HIS A 8 -11.40 2.86 36.71
C HIS A 8 -11.85 1.61 35.96
N ARG A 9 -12.12 1.72 34.65
CA ARG A 9 -12.24 0.55 33.76
C ARG A 9 -11.19 0.58 32.66
N THR A 10 -10.55 -0.57 32.46
CA THR A 10 -9.57 -0.83 31.39
C THR A 10 -10.27 -1.66 30.33
N LEU A 11 -10.21 -1.24 29.06
CA LEU A 11 -10.73 -2.00 27.94
C LEU A 11 -9.57 -2.64 27.18
N GLU A 12 -9.54 -3.98 27.16
CA GLU A 12 -8.64 -4.79 26.35
C GLU A 12 -9.34 -5.12 25.03
N SER A 13 -8.65 -4.93 23.90
CA SER A 13 -9.24 -5.07 22.57
C SER A 13 -8.93 -6.45 21.99
N ARG A 14 -9.95 -7.30 21.85
CA ARG A 14 -10.00 -8.38 20.85
C ARG A 14 -11.00 -8.00 19.75
N ASP A 15 -10.59 -8.30 18.52
CA ASP A 15 -11.36 -8.36 17.26
C ASP A 15 -11.61 -7.14 16.36
N ASN A 16 -11.78 -7.52 15.09
CA ASN A 16 -11.57 -6.83 13.83
C ASN A 16 -12.87 -6.28 13.21
N SER A 17 -12.88 -5.00 12.83
CA SER A 17 -13.55 -4.50 11.61
C SER A 17 -13.11 -3.04 11.30
N PHE A 18 -13.33 -2.58 10.06
CA PHE A 18 -12.64 -1.45 9.42
C PHE A 18 -13.52 -0.20 9.27
N PHE A 19 -13.02 0.99 9.62
CA PHE A 19 -13.34 2.32 9.03
C PHE A 19 -12.23 3.36 9.38
N TRP A 20 -12.17 4.54 8.72
CA TRP A 20 -10.95 5.40 8.61
C TRP A 20 -10.97 6.78 9.34
N GLY A 21 -9.77 7.27 9.67
CA GLY A 21 -9.36 8.64 10.11
C GLY A 21 -7.92 8.65 10.69
N ASP A 22 -7.39 9.83 11.09
CA ASP A 22 -5.94 10.17 11.12
C ASP A 22 -5.23 10.37 12.49
N GLY A 23 -4.02 9.80 12.61
CA GLY A 23 -2.94 10.17 13.54
C GLY A 23 -1.58 9.71 12.99
N LEU A 24 -0.50 10.50 13.09
CA LEU A 24 0.78 10.23 12.41
C LEU A 24 1.97 10.41 13.37
N LEU A 25 2.88 9.44 13.36
CA LEU A 25 4.18 9.51 14.03
C LEU A 25 5.24 9.88 13.00
N ILE A 26 6.09 10.85 13.30
CA ILE A 26 7.17 11.31 12.42
C ILE A 26 8.47 11.20 13.20
N MET A 27 9.49 10.62 12.58
CA MET A 27 10.87 10.78 13.05
C MET A 27 11.44 12.01 12.36
N GLU A 28 11.89 12.98 13.15
CA GLU A 28 12.63 14.11 12.63
C GLU A 28 14.13 13.75 12.67
N GLU A 29 14.72 13.63 11.49
CA GLU A 29 16.17 13.54 11.34
C GLU A 29 16.76 14.91 11.70
N ALA A 30 17.30 15.03 12.90
CA ALA A 30 18.14 16.15 13.30
C ALA A 30 19.60 15.85 12.94
N SER A 31 20.45 16.89 12.91
CA SER A 31 21.89 16.74 12.62
C SER A 31 22.54 15.68 13.52
N GLU A 32 23.65 15.07 13.08
CA GLU A 32 24.35 13.95 13.74
C GLU A 32 24.63 14.12 15.26
N ALA A 33 24.53 15.34 15.80
CA ALA A 33 24.68 15.61 17.23
C ALA A 33 23.38 15.49 18.05
N GLU A 34 22.20 15.50 17.42
CA GLU A 34 20.90 15.34 18.08
C GLU A 34 20.30 13.98 17.77
N GLN A 35 20.41 13.05 18.72
CA GLN A 35 19.77 11.73 18.69
C GLN A 35 18.30 11.84 18.27
N SER A 36 17.86 11.00 17.33
CA SER A 36 16.51 11.01 16.76
C SER A 36 15.46 11.03 17.86
N LYS A 37 14.62 12.07 17.87
CA LYS A 37 13.50 12.20 18.81
C LYS A 37 12.29 11.48 18.22
N LEU A 38 11.64 10.67 19.05
CA LEU A 38 10.36 10.07 18.70
C LEU A 38 9.25 11.07 18.99
N VAL A 39 8.48 11.43 17.97
CA VAL A 39 7.49 12.50 18.05
C VAL A 39 6.12 12.00 17.62
N PHE A 40 5.13 12.18 18.48
CA PHE A 40 3.73 11.86 18.22
C PHE A 40 2.96 13.09 17.78
N LYS A 41 2.45 13.10 16.54
CA LYS A 41 1.65 14.22 16.02
C LYS A 41 0.17 13.86 16.04
N LEU A 42 -0.60 14.67 16.76
CA LEU A 42 -2.06 14.53 16.81
C LEU A 42 -2.65 15.10 15.51
N GLY A 43 -3.55 14.32 14.90
CA GLY A 43 -4.21 14.72 13.66
C GLY A 43 -5.05 15.98 13.82
N LYS A 44 -5.22 16.75 12.74
CA LYS A 44 -5.96 18.02 12.77
C LYS A 44 -7.40 17.84 13.25
N SER A 45 -8.06 16.74 12.85
CA SER A 45 -9.42 16.39 13.30
C SER A 45 -9.50 16.12 14.80
N PHE A 46 -8.49 15.45 15.38
CA PHE A 46 -8.40 15.23 16.82
C PHE A 46 -8.26 16.57 17.55
N LEU A 47 -7.41 17.46 17.05
CA LEU A 47 -7.25 18.81 17.61
C LEU A 47 -8.54 19.60 17.55
N GLU A 48 -9.23 19.63 16.41
CA GLU A 48 -10.49 20.35 16.25
C GLU A 48 -11.59 19.82 17.19
N THR A 49 -11.59 18.51 17.45
CA THR A 49 -12.59 17.87 18.32
C THR A 49 -12.28 18.06 19.81
N TYR A 50 -11.03 17.86 20.22
CA TYR A 50 -10.63 17.78 21.64
C TYR A 50 -9.94 19.01 22.20
N ASN A 51 -9.39 19.89 21.37
CA ASN A 51 -8.82 21.17 21.81
C ASN A 51 -9.93 22.21 22.07
N ASN A 52 -10.99 21.80 22.75
CA ASN A 52 -12.03 22.69 23.25
C ASN A 52 -11.91 22.80 24.77
N LYS A 53 -12.58 23.80 25.38
CA LYS A 53 -12.46 24.11 26.81
C LYS A 53 -12.93 23.01 27.79
N LYS A 54 -13.33 21.83 27.29
CA LYS A 54 -14.01 20.80 28.08
C LYS A 54 -13.25 19.48 28.18
N TRP A 55 -12.20 19.24 27.40
CA TRP A 55 -11.49 17.97 27.40
C TRP A 55 -10.05 18.10 27.88
N SER A 56 -9.65 17.14 28.72
CA SER A 56 -8.24 16.85 28.98
C SER A 56 -7.91 15.49 28.37
N VAL A 57 -6.72 15.34 27.82
CA VAL A 57 -6.23 14.11 27.20
C VAL A 57 -4.99 13.64 27.92
N ARG A 58 -4.99 12.40 28.41
CA ARG A 58 -3.80 11.74 28.95
C ARG A 58 -3.29 10.74 27.93
N LEU A 59 -2.08 10.95 27.46
CA LEU A 59 -1.35 10.10 26.54
C LEU A 59 -0.32 9.31 27.35
N CYS A 60 -0.45 7.99 27.43
CA CYS A 60 0.50 7.13 28.12
C CYS A 60 1.25 6.27 27.09
N PHE A 61 2.58 6.29 27.14
CA PHE A 61 3.49 5.52 26.29
C PHE A 61 4.26 4.55 27.18
N GLY A 62 4.28 3.28 26.80
CA GLY A 62 4.74 2.20 27.66
C GLY A 62 5.06 0.91 26.93
N CYS A 63 5.21 -0.17 27.68
CA CYS A 63 5.17 -1.55 27.20
C CYS A 63 4.18 -2.37 28.03
N GLY A 64 3.77 -3.53 27.54
CA GLY A 64 2.76 -4.36 28.18
C GLY A 64 2.98 -5.87 28.00
N ARG A 65 2.65 -6.62 29.05
CA ARG A 65 2.72 -8.09 29.12
C ARG A 65 1.59 -8.60 30.01
N GLU A 66 0.83 -9.59 29.54
CA GLU A 66 -0.15 -10.34 30.38
C GLU A 66 -1.06 -9.46 31.27
N GLY A 67 -1.55 -8.34 30.74
CA GLY A 67 -2.44 -7.41 31.47
C GLY A 67 -1.72 -6.36 32.32
N GLU A 68 -0.39 -6.42 32.46
CA GLU A 68 0.42 -5.38 33.09
C GLU A 68 0.90 -4.38 32.04
N LEU A 69 0.72 -3.07 32.32
CA LEU A 69 1.23 -1.97 31.50
C LEU A 69 2.22 -1.15 32.32
N LYS A 70 3.47 -1.04 31.85
CA LYS A 70 4.45 -0.09 32.40
C LYS A 70 4.57 1.09 31.46
N PHE A 71 4.39 2.31 31.98
CA PHE A 71 4.55 3.53 31.19
C PHE A 71 5.92 4.14 31.44
N PHE A 72 6.67 4.39 30.37
CA PHE A 72 7.91 5.17 30.44
C PHE A 72 7.65 6.66 30.23
N ARG A 73 6.51 7.03 29.65
CA ARG A 73 6.10 8.43 29.54
C ARG A 73 4.60 8.61 29.62
N GLU A 74 4.20 9.63 30.35
CA GLU A 74 2.83 10.13 30.35
C GLU A 74 2.82 11.63 30.02
N VAL A 75 1.88 12.03 29.17
CA VAL A 75 1.68 13.42 28.77
C VAL A 75 0.23 13.78 29.03
N PHE A 76 0.02 14.87 29.78
CA PHE A 76 -1.30 15.37 30.12
C PHE A 76 -1.56 16.68 29.38
N LEU A 77 -2.46 16.64 28.42
CA LEU A 77 -2.92 17.78 27.65
C LEU A 77 -4.20 18.30 28.28
N THR A 78 -4.21 19.57 28.67
CA THR A 78 -5.38 20.23 29.24
C THR A 78 -5.86 21.31 28.30
N PRO A 79 -7.08 21.85 28.49
CA PRO A 79 -7.54 23.01 27.72
C PRO A 79 -6.64 24.26 27.85
N GLN A 80 -5.75 24.29 28.84
CA GLN A 80 -4.80 25.38 29.07
C GLN A 80 -3.41 25.09 28.45
N SER A 81 -3.17 23.87 27.97
CA SER A 81 -1.92 23.50 27.31
C SER A 81 -1.75 24.29 26.01
N LYS A 82 -0.50 24.62 25.66
CA LYS A 82 -0.21 25.42 24.46
C LYS A 82 -0.65 24.65 23.20
N PRO A 83 -1.14 25.33 22.14
CA PRO A 83 -1.52 24.68 20.89
C PRO A 83 -0.44 23.78 20.29
N ASP A 84 0.84 24.14 20.46
CA ASP A 84 1.97 23.35 19.98
C ASP A 84 2.12 22.02 20.73
N GLN A 85 1.81 21.99 22.03
CA GLN A 85 1.82 20.76 22.83
C GLN A 85 0.70 19.81 22.44
N TRP A 86 -0.42 20.36 21.96
CA TRP A 86 -1.49 19.56 21.40
C TRP A 86 -1.11 19.02 20.02
N ARG A 87 -0.45 19.82 19.17
CA ARG A 87 -0.05 19.38 17.84
C ARG A 87 1.00 18.27 17.90
N GLU A 88 1.96 18.42 18.80
CA GLU A 88 3.15 17.60 18.80
C GLU A 88 3.59 17.22 20.22
N VAL A 89 3.72 15.93 20.45
CA VAL A 89 4.13 15.36 21.73
C VAL A 89 5.42 14.58 21.51
N THR A 90 6.54 15.16 21.93
CA THR A 90 7.81 14.44 21.97
C THR A 90 7.67 13.31 22.99
N ILE A 91 7.89 12.07 22.56
CA ILE A 91 7.84 10.87 23.41
C ILE A 91 9.19 10.68 24.13
N GLY A 92 10.30 10.99 23.48
CA GLY A 92 11.64 10.81 24.06
C GLY A 92 12.68 10.62 22.98
N ARG A 93 13.93 10.33 23.38
CA ARG A 93 14.99 9.98 22.43
C ARG A 93 14.85 8.51 22.06
N ALA A 94 14.93 8.18 20.77
CA ALA A 94 14.89 6.80 20.28
C ALA A 94 15.82 5.83 21.06
N PRO A 95 17.10 6.16 21.33
CA PRO A 95 17.96 5.24 22.09
C PRO A 95 17.53 5.04 23.54
N GLU A 96 16.89 6.02 24.19
CA GLU A 96 16.36 5.86 25.55
C GLU A 96 15.15 4.94 25.58
N ILE A 97 14.28 5.07 24.57
CA ILE A 97 13.08 4.24 24.43
C ILE A 97 13.49 2.80 24.10
N LEU A 98 14.45 2.62 23.20
CA LEU A 98 15.03 1.30 22.88
C LEU A 98 15.69 0.68 24.10
N LYS A 99 16.55 1.43 24.80
CA LYS A 99 17.16 0.95 26.05
C LYS A 99 16.11 0.53 27.07
N TRP A 100 15.07 1.34 27.26
CA TRP A 100 14.00 1.02 28.20
C TRP A 100 13.24 -0.24 27.77
N PHE A 101 13.06 -0.44 26.48
CA PHE A 101 12.46 -1.65 25.91
C PHE A 101 13.35 -2.88 26.09
N ASP A 102 14.65 -2.76 25.86
CA ASP A 102 15.65 -3.83 26.01
C ASP A 102 15.84 -4.23 27.48
N ASP A 103 15.91 -3.25 28.40
CA ASP A 103 15.95 -3.47 29.84
C ASP A 103 14.66 -4.16 30.34
N SER A 104 13.58 -4.03 29.57
CA SER A 104 12.26 -4.61 29.80
C SER A 104 12.11 -5.95 29.08
N SER A 105 13.09 -6.86 29.26
CA SER A 105 13.18 -8.19 28.62
C SER A 105 11.91 -9.06 28.70
N ASP A 106 11.01 -8.74 29.63
CA ASP A 106 9.74 -9.42 29.86
C ASP A 106 8.57 -8.90 29.01
N TYR A 107 8.74 -7.85 28.20
CA TYR A 107 7.63 -7.18 27.52
C TYR A 107 7.59 -7.44 26.01
N GLU A 108 6.41 -7.80 25.51
CA GLU A 108 6.25 -8.26 24.11
C GLU A 108 6.06 -7.11 23.11
N ALA A 109 5.63 -5.94 23.57
CA ALA A 109 5.26 -4.84 22.69
C ALA A 109 5.31 -3.48 23.38
N LEU A 110 5.54 -2.44 22.59
CA LEU A 110 5.24 -1.07 22.99
C LEU A 110 3.73 -0.84 22.96
N TYR A 111 3.25 -0.17 24.00
CA TYR A 111 1.86 0.20 24.19
C TYR A 111 1.71 1.71 24.22
N PHE A 112 0.58 2.14 23.71
CA PHE A 112 0.12 3.51 23.80
C PHE A 112 -1.33 3.52 24.25
N LYS A 113 -1.66 4.34 25.24
CA LYS A 113 -3.00 4.43 25.82
C LYS A 113 -3.41 5.90 25.83
N VAL A 114 -4.57 6.18 25.26
CA VAL A 114 -5.18 7.51 25.30
C VAL A 114 -6.38 7.46 26.23
N ILE A 115 -6.39 8.35 27.21
CA ILE A 115 -7.49 8.50 28.15
C ILE A 115 -8.05 9.90 27.96
N LEU A 116 -9.31 9.98 27.53
CA LEU A 116 -10.03 11.22 27.35
C LEU A 116 -10.83 11.52 28.61
N LEU A 117 -10.63 12.69 29.19
CA LEU A 117 -11.26 13.14 30.41
C LEU A 117 -12.13 14.36 30.07
N HIS A 118 -13.45 14.18 30.08
CA HIS A 118 -14.38 15.29 29.91
C HIS A 118 -14.65 15.97 31.26
N GLN A 119 -14.43 17.27 31.34
CA GLN A 119 -14.85 18.09 32.46
C GLN A 119 -16.35 18.40 32.34
N VAL A 120 -17.21 17.50 32.83
CA VAL A 120 -18.60 17.86 33.13
C VAL A 120 -18.64 18.45 34.53
N PHE A 121 -19.31 19.59 34.70
CA PHE A 121 -19.77 20.02 36.03
C PHE A 121 -20.68 18.94 36.61
N GLY A 122 -20.17 18.11 37.53
CA GLY A 122 -20.98 17.19 38.35
C GLY A 122 -20.94 15.69 38.00
N GLY A 123 -20.07 15.21 37.10
CA GLY A 123 -19.87 13.76 36.92
C GLY A 123 -19.20 13.36 35.61
N THR A 124 -18.24 12.43 35.64
CA THR A 124 -17.52 11.99 34.44
C THR A 124 -18.43 11.13 33.56
N VAL A 125 -18.84 11.64 32.40
CA VAL A 125 -19.57 10.87 31.37
C VAL A 125 -18.60 10.50 30.26
N MET A 126 -18.43 9.19 30.03
CA MET A 126 -17.74 8.64 28.87
C MET A 126 -18.70 8.73 27.67
N ILE A 127 -18.40 9.59 26.70
CA ILE A 127 -19.16 9.66 25.44
C ILE A 127 -18.53 8.69 24.45
N GLY A 128 -19.37 7.90 23.76
CA GLY A 128 -18.97 6.90 22.76
C GLY A 128 -18.07 7.51 21.69
N LEU A 129 -16.83 7.05 21.69
CA LEU A 129 -15.69 7.63 20.98
C LEU A 129 -15.12 6.64 19.94
N ASP A 130 -15.92 5.64 19.59
CA ASP A 130 -15.48 4.44 18.89
C ASP A 130 -14.80 4.75 17.55
N ARG A 131 -15.32 5.75 16.82
CA ARG A 131 -14.76 6.15 15.51
C ARG A 131 -13.32 6.65 15.62
N GLU A 132 -13.03 7.53 16.58
CA GLU A 132 -11.68 8.10 16.73
C GLU A 132 -10.74 7.16 17.49
N LEU A 133 -11.31 6.25 18.29
CA LEU A 133 -10.56 5.15 18.88
C LEU A 133 -10.06 4.18 17.80
N ASP A 134 -10.87 3.89 16.78
CA ASP A 134 -10.48 3.03 15.66
C ASP A 134 -9.37 3.63 14.79
N VAL A 135 -9.46 4.94 14.54
CA VAL A 135 -8.39 5.75 13.94
C VAL A 135 -7.08 5.56 14.68
N LEU A 136 -7.13 5.74 15.99
CA LEU A 136 -5.96 5.66 16.84
C LEU A 136 -5.39 4.24 16.88
N LYS A 137 -6.25 3.23 17.06
CA LYS A 137 -5.88 1.81 17.00
C LYS A 137 -5.18 1.47 15.68
N LYS A 138 -5.64 2.04 14.56
CA LYS A 138 -5.03 1.84 13.25
C LYS A 138 -3.64 2.46 13.15
N SER A 139 -3.48 3.71 13.60
CA SER A 139 -2.17 4.34 13.69
C SER A 139 -1.22 3.59 14.62
N MET A 140 -1.74 2.97 15.69
CA MET A 140 -0.94 2.11 16.59
C MET A 140 -0.48 0.82 15.92
N ARG A 141 -1.32 0.15 15.11
CA ARG A 141 -0.88 -1.02 14.34
C ARG A 141 0.29 -0.67 13.41
N ARG A 142 0.23 0.50 12.77
CA ARG A 142 1.32 1.01 11.92
C ARG A 142 2.59 1.28 12.73
N MET A 143 2.47 1.87 13.91
CA MET A 143 3.61 2.10 14.80
C MET A 143 4.30 0.78 15.19
N ARG A 144 3.52 -0.25 15.56
CA ARG A 144 4.08 -1.56 15.91
C ARG A 144 4.84 -2.17 14.74
N THR A 145 4.28 -2.14 13.52
CA THR A 145 4.99 -2.63 12.33
C THR A 145 6.28 -1.86 12.06
N THR A 146 6.29 -0.54 12.26
CA THR A 146 7.49 0.28 12.06
C THR A 146 8.56 -0.03 13.11
N ILE A 147 8.18 -0.20 14.38
CA ILE A 147 9.15 -0.47 15.46
C ILE A 147 9.67 -1.90 15.42
N ASP A 148 8.84 -2.87 15.05
CA ASP A 148 9.30 -4.25 14.84
C ASP A 148 10.36 -4.33 13.72
N CYS A 149 10.32 -3.40 12.75
CA CYS A 149 11.38 -3.28 11.74
C CYS A 149 12.73 -2.77 12.30
N PHE A 150 12.75 -2.20 13.50
CA PHE A 150 13.96 -1.64 14.13
C PHE A 150 14.55 -2.54 15.23
N GLN A 151 13.93 -3.66 15.59
CA GLN A 151 14.55 -4.59 16.54
C GLN A 151 15.85 -5.15 15.93
N PRO A 152 17.02 -4.97 16.59
CA PRO A 152 18.30 -5.47 16.12
C PRO A 152 18.39 -6.99 16.37
N ARG A 153 17.55 -7.75 15.69
CA ARG A 153 17.90 -9.15 15.39
C ARG A 153 18.99 -9.08 14.32
N SER A 154 19.97 -9.99 14.31
CA SER A 154 20.86 -10.12 13.15
C SER A 154 19.95 -10.18 11.92
N MET A 155 19.93 -9.10 11.14
CA MET A 155 18.91 -8.97 10.11
C MET A 155 19.30 -9.94 9.02
N ASP A 156 18.65 -11.09 9.01
CA ASP A 156 18.63 -11.95 7.85
C ASP A 156 18.14 -11.10 6.67
N ILE A 157 19.01 -10.86 5.69
CA ILE A 157 18.67 -10.13 4.47
C ILE A 157 18.48 -11.15 3.36
N THR A 158 17.35 -11.02 2.67
CA THR A 158 17.07 -11.70 1.40
C THR A 158 17.43 -10.77 0.25
N ARG A 159 18.25 -11.28 -0.67
CA ARG A 159 18.61 -10.59 -1.91
C ARG A 159 17.62 -10.97 -3.00
N LEU A 160 16.94 -9.99 -3.58
CA LEU A 160 16.06 -10.16 -4.72
C LEU A 160 16.80 -9.70 -5.98
N VAL A 161 17.02 -10.60 -6.94
CA VAL A 161 17.82 -10.36 -8.15
C VAL A 161 16.90 -10.29 -9.37
N PHE A 162 16.79 -9.11 -9.98
CA PHE A 162 15.90 -8.83 -11.09
C PHE A 162 16.64 -8.93 -12.41
N HIS A 163 16.13 -9.80 -13.30
CA HIS A 163 16.65 -9.99 -14.65
C HIS A 163 15.80 -9.23 -15.66
N PRO A 164 16.31 -8.14 -16.26
CA PRO A 164 15.54 -7.33 -17.19
C PRO A 164 15.28 -8.06 -18.51
N LYS A 165 14.03 -8.03 -18.98
CA LYS A 165 13.60 -8.74 -20.20
C LYS A 165 14.27 -8.26 -21.49
N ARG A 166 14.80 -7.03 -21.52
CA ARG A 166 15.35 -6.37 -22.72
C ARG A 166 16.88 -6.26 -22.71
N GLY A 167 17.58 -7.14 -22.01
CA GLY A 167 19.05 -7.15 -21.99
C GLY A 167 19.67 -5.97 -21.22
N GLY A 168 19.07 -5.60 -20.10
CA GLY A 168 19.60 -4.57 -19.20
C GLY A 168 20.56 -5.12 -18.13
N ILE A 169 21.05 -4.22 -17.27
CA ILE A 169 21.84 -4.57 -16.09
C ILE A 169 20.95 -5.26 -15.06
N VAL A 170 21.41 -6.37 -14.49
CA VAL A 170 20.77 -7.06 -13.38
C VAL A 170 20.64 -6.11 -12.20
N LYS A 171 19.44 -6.00 -11.63
CA LYS A 171 19.17 -5.11 -10.50
C LYS A 171 18.95 -5.88 -9.21
N ASN A 172 19.25 -5.27 -8.08
CA ASN A 172 19.10 -5.94 -6.79
C ASN A 172 18.18 -5.14 -5.85
N LEU A 173 17.38 -5.85 -5.05
CA LEU A 173 16.72 -5.29 -3.86
C LEU A 173 17.12 -6.12 -2.64
N TYR A 174 17.39 -5.44 -1.52
CA TYR A 174 17.76 -6.06 -0.25
C TYR A 174 16.62 -5.88 0.73
N VAL A 175 16.10 -6.98 1.26
CA VAL A 175 14.90 -6.97 2.09
C VAL A 175 15.15 -7.81 3.33
N PRO A 176 14.81 -7.33 4.54
CA PRO A 176 14.82 -8.18 5.72
C PRO A 176 13.90 -9.38 5.51
N SER A 177 14.43 -10.60 5.64
CA SER A 177 13.71 -11.85 5.32
C SER A 177 12.40 -11.96 6.09
N HIS A 178 12.37 -11.47 7.34
CA HIS A 178 11.17 -11.49 8.18
C HIS A 178 9.99 -10.69 7.63
N ILE A 179 10.23 -9.73 6.72
CA ILE A 179 9.17 -8.98 6.03
C ILE A 179 8.55 -9.84 4.93
N LEU A 180 9.38 -10.56 4.18
CA LEU A 180 8.93 -11.46 3.12
C LEU A 180 8.20 -12.67 3.70
N THR A 181 8.74 -13.30 4.75
CA THR A 181 8.14 -14.48 5.39
C THR A 181 6.84 -14.20 6.15
N LYS A 182 6.29 -12.98 6.09
CA LYS A 182 4.89 -12.73 6.48
C LYS A 182 3.90 -13.35 5.51
N TYR A 183 4.33 -13.62 4.28
CA TYR A 183 3.50 -14.21 3.23
C TYR A 183 3.88 -15.68 3.00
N GLU A 184 2.86 -16.53 2.84
CA GLU A 184 3.00 -17.99 2.71
C GLU A 184 3.98 -18.39 1.60
N TYR A 185 3.89 -17.74 0.44
CA TYR A 185 4.79 -17.98 -0.69
C TYR A 185 6.28 -17.87 -0.29
N PHE A 186 6.65 -16.82 0.45
CA PHE A 186 8.03 -16.64 0.88
C PHE A 186 8.39 -17.51 2.08
N GLN A 187 7.44 -17.92 2.92
CA GLN A 187 7.72 -18.91 3.97
C GLN A 187 8.18 -20.23 3.36
N LEU A 188 7.51 -20.68 2.30
CA LEU A 188 7.91 -21.86 1.54
C LEU A 188 9.29 -21.67 0.93
N LEU A 189 9.53 -20.56 0.23
CA LEU A 189 10.85 -20.28 -0.37
C LEU A 189 12.00 -20.19 0.64
N HIS A 190 11.73 -19.79 1.88
CA HIS A 190 12.75 -19.73 2.95
C HIS A 190 12.82 -21.02 3.77
N SER A 191 12.03 -22.05 3.44
CA SER A 191 12.14 -23.36 4.08
C SER A 191 13.39 -24.09 3.57
N GLN A 192 13.93 -24.99 4.39
CA GLN A 192 15.16 -25.74 4.08
C GLN A 192 15.00 -26.68 2.87
N ASP A 193 13.76 -26.91 2.42
CA ASP A 193 13.46 -27.78 1.29
C ASP A 193 13.80 -27.12 -0.07
N PHE A 194 14.09 -25.81 -0.09
CA PHE A 194 14.40 -25.06 -1.30
C PHE A 194 15.88 -24.69 -1.38
N SER A 195 16.49 -25.03 -2.51
CA SER A 195 17.92 -24.80 -2.80
C SER A 195 18.34 -23.32 -2.79
N GLU A 196 17.37 -22.42 -3.00
CA GLU A 196 17.51 -20.97 -2.99
C GLU A 196 17.99 -20.42 -1.64
N THR A 197 17.82 -21.18 -0.57
CA THR A 197 18.34 -20.87 0.78
C THR A 197 19.78 -21.35 1.01
N LEU A 198 20.30 -22.23 0.14
CA LEU A 198 21.62 -22.85 0.29
C LEU A 198 22.68 -22.25 -0.66
N GLN A 199 22.28 -21.47 -1.65
CA GLN A 199 23.20 -20.86 -2.60
C GLN A 199 23.86 -19.62 -1.99
N THR A 200 25.05 -19.80 -1.41
CA THR A 200 26.01 -18.73 -1.15
C THR A 200 26.62 -18.25 -2.46
N ASP A 201 26.79 -16.92 -2.62
CA ASP A 201 27.19 -16.18 -3.84
C ASP A 201 28.46 -16.68 -4.57
N GLU A 202 29.20 -17.64 -4.03
CA GLU A 202 30.48 -18.12 -4.58
C GLU A 202 30.33 -18.99 -5.85
N SER A 203 29.14 -19.53 -6.15
CA SER A 203 28.97 -20.52 -7.24
C SER A 203 28.42 -20.00 -8.58
N LEU A 204 28.11 -18.70 -8.73
CA LEU A 204 27.47 -18.17 -9.95
C LEU A 204 28.44 -17.58 -11.00
N SER A 205 29.71 -17.94 -10.95
CA SER A 205 30.66 -17.55 -12.00
C SER A 205 30.40 -18.37 -13.28
N LEU A 206 29.84 -17.69 -14.30
CA LEU A 206 29.93 -18.05 -15.72
C LEU A 206 29.09 -19.24 -16.23
N SER A 207 27.87 -19.47 -15.74
CA SER A 207 26.93 -20.30 -16.52
C SER A 207 26.43 -19.49 -17.72
N GLU A 208 26.70 -19.97 -18.94
CA GLU A 208 26.24 -19.39 -20.20
C GLU A 208 24.76 -18.98 -20.11
N ASP A 209 24.49 -17.70 -20.37
CA ASP A 209 23.13 -17.15 -20.30
C ASP A 209 22.20 -18.03 -21.14
N PRO A 210 21.18 -18.66 -20.54
CA PRO A 210 20.24 -19.46 -21.30
C PRO A 210 19.63 -18.54 -22.37
N VAL A 211 19.82 -18.92 -23.63
CA VAL A 211 19.27 -18.21 -24.80
C VAL A 211 17.84 -17.83 -24.45
N PRO A 212 17.46 -16.53 -24.48
CA PRO A 212 16.13 -16.08 -24.09
C PRO A 212 15.11 -16.92 -24.86
N GLN A 213 14.45 -17.85 -24.17
CA GLN A 213 13.27 -18.48 -24.73
C GLN A 213 12.32 -17.32 -25.00
N ASP A 214 11.84 -17.22 -26.23
CA ASP A 214 10.83 -16.26 -26.66
C ASP A 214 9.49 -16.62 -25.97
N VAL A 215 9.45 -16.48 -24.65
CA VAL A 215 8.25 -16.58 -23.83
C VAL A 215 7.44 -15.29 -24.01
N GLY A 216 6.96 -15.11 -25.25
CA GLY A 216 5.78 -14.36 -25.62
C GLY A 216 5.80 -12.86 -25.34
N GLU A 217 5.88 -12.10 -26.43
CA GLU A 217 5.58 -10.67 -26.57
C GLU A 217 4.26 -10.21 -25.87
N LEU A 218 3.37 -11.16 -25.57
CA LEU A 218 2.07 -10.99 -24.91
C LEU A 218 2.06 -10.29 -23.54
N PHE A 219 3.20 -10.10 -22.87
CA PHE A 219 3.26 -9.47 -21.54
C PHE A 219 3.80 -8.03 -21.53
N ALA A 220 4.23 -7.50 -22.69
CA ALA A 220 4.95 -6.23 -22.76
C ALA A 220 4.07 -4.98 -22.60
N GLU A 221 2.75 -5.09 -22.80
CA GLU A 221 1.91 -3.88 -22.92
C GLU A 221 1.76 -3.07 -21.63
N ASP A 222 1.69 -3.71 -20.47
CA ASP A 222 1.43 -3.05 -19.18
C ASP A 222 2.64 -3.10 -18.22
N SER A 223 3.82 -3.45 -18.72
CA SER A 223 5.02 -3.55 -17.88
C SER A 223 5.48 -2.16 -17.40
N ASP A 224 5.82 -2.07 -16.12
CA ASP A 224 6.39 -0.85 -15.50
C ASP A 224 7.90 -0.71 -15.79
N ASP A 225 8.46 -1.54 -16.68
CA ASP A 225 9.91 -1.61 -16.96
C ASP A 225 10.50 -0.26 -17.43
N GLU A 226 9.68 0.63 -18.01
CA GLU A 226 10.11 1.98 -18.42
C GLU A 226 10.54 2.86 -17.26
N TRP A 227 10.15 2.50 -16.03
CA TRP A 227 10.54 3.18 -14.82
C TRP A 227 11.75 2.54 -14.14
N ASP A 228 12.24 1.42 -14.64
CA ASP A 228 13.45 0.78 -14.15
C ASP A 228 14.70 1.40 -14.80
N ILE A 229 14.68 2.67 -15.19
CA ILE A 229 15.88 3.40 -15.66
C ILE A 229 16.67 3.96 -14.47
N ASP A 230 16.06 4.05 -13.29
CA ASP A 230 16.70 4.58 -12.08
C ASP A 230 18.02 3.82 -11.77
N GLU A 231 19.07 4.57 -11.41
CA GLU A 231 20.36 4.03 -10.99
C GLU A 231 20.14 3.02 -9.84
N ASP A 232 20.82 1.86 -9.94
CA ASP A 232 20.67 0.82 -8.93
C ASP A 232 21.28 1.32 -7.61
N PRO A 233 20.62 1.16 -6.45
CA PRO A 233 21.26 1.35 -5.17
C PRO A 233 22.59 0.58 -5.10
N ARG A 234 23.58 1.18 -4.42
CA ARG A 234 24.94 0.64 -4.23
C ARG A 234 24.93 -0.88 -4.07
N GLU A 235 25.79 -1.55 -4.83
CA GLU A 235 26.08 -2.96 -4.61
C GLU A 235 26.58 -3.17 -3.15
N PRO A 236 26.16 -4.27 -2.50
CA PRO A 236 26.60 -4.64 -1.18
C PRO A 236 28.11 -4.84 -1.17
N GLN A 237 28.73 -4.66 -0.01
CA GLN A 237 30.17 -4.82 0.08
C GLN A 237 30.52 -6.30 -0.04
N LYS A 238 31.68 -6.58 -0.64
CA LYS A 238 32.21 -7.94 -0.79
C LYS A 238 32.43 -8.54 0.61
N GLY A 239 31.49 -9.38 1.05
CA GLY A 239 31.49 -9.98 2.40
C GLY A 239 30.11 -10.08 3.05
N ASP A 240 29.09 -9.41 2.53
CA ASP A 240 27.73 -9.52 3.06
C ASP A 240 27.15 -10.92 2.79
N THR A 241 26.77 -11.64 3.85
CA THR A 241 26.09 -12.95 3.74
C THR A 241 24.58 -12.75 3.72
N PHE A 242 23.93 -13.20 2.65
CA PHE A 242 22.47 -13.19 2.53
C PHE A 242 21.88 -14.52 3.02
N LYS A 243 20.69 -14.47 3.62
CA LYS A 243 19.95 -15.67 4.02
C LYS A 243 19.43 -16.45 2.82
N ALA A 244 19.02 -15.73 1.77
CA ALA A 244 18.49 -16.31 0.55
C ALA A 244 18.69 -15.34 -0.61
N THR A 245 18.84 -15.89 -1.80
CA THR A 245 18.90 -15.14 -3.06
C THR A 245 17.77 -15.62 -3.96
N ILE A 246 16.84 -14.73 -4.30
CA ILE A 246 15.65 -15.04 -5.10
C ILE A 246 15.76 -14.33 -6.44
N HIS A 247 15.76 -15.08 -7.53
CA HIS A 247 15.79 -14.54 -8.89
C HIS A 247 14.38 -14.26 -9.43
N ILE A 248 14.14 -13.02 -9.85
CA ILE A 248 12.87 -12.53 -10.38
C ILE A 248 13.04 -12.20 -11.86
N ARG A 249 12.31 -12.90 -12.73
CA ARG A 249 12.40 -12.77 -14.20
C ARG A 249 11.17 -12.12 -14.85
N ASP A 250 10.01 -12.27 -14.22
CA ASP A 250 8.72 -11.92 -14.86
C ASP A 250 8.05 -10.66 -14.34
N THR A 251 8.68 -9.97 -13.39
CA THR A 251 8.13 -8.75 -12.78
C THR A 251 9.16 -7.63 -12.76
N ALA A 252 8.72 -6.43 -13.14
CA ALA A 252 9.52 -5.21 -13.05
C ALA A 252 10.01 -4.97 -11.62
N ARG A 253 11.23 -4.45 -11.46
CA ARG A 253 11.81 -4.17 -10.14
C ARG A 253 10.93 -3.19 -9.37
N ARG A 254 10.45 -2.14 -10.05
CA ARG A 254 9.56 -1.13 -9.45
C ARG A 254 8.24 -1.69 -8.95
N THR A 255 7.62 -2.64 -9.66
CA THR A 255 6.40 -3.31 -9.18
C THR A 255 6.66 -4.07 -7.88
N TYR A 256 7.81 -4.74 -7.78
CA TYR A 256 8.23 -5.40 -6.56
C TYR A 256 8.53 -4.41 -5.44
N GLN A 257 9.21 -3.29 -5.75
CA GLN A 257 9.45 -2.23 -4.77
C GLN A 257 8.13 -1.68 -4.20
N ALA A 258 7.10 -1.50 -5.02
CA ALA A 258 5.78 -1.09 -4.54
C ALA A 258 5.11 -2.17 -3.66
N PHE A 259 5.32 -3.46 -3.96
CA PHE A 259 4.91 -4.54 -3.08
C PHE A 259 5.67 -4.50 -1.74
N LEU A 260 6.98 -4.20 -1.75
CA LEU A 260 7.76 -4.06 -0.52
C LEU A 260 7.26 -2.90 0.32
N ASP A 261 7.01 -1.73 -0.28
CA ASP A 261 6.42 -0.57 0.40
C ASP A 261 5.07 -0.95 1.06
N TYR A 262 4.25 -1.75 0.37
CA TYR A 262 3.03 -2.32 0.94
C TYR A 262 3.32 -3.30 2.10
N ALA A 263 4.29 -4.19 1.96
CA ALA A 263 4.64 -5.16 3.00
C ALA A 263 5.24 -4.53 4.27
N PHE A 264 5.97 -3.43 4.11
CA PHE A 264 6.58 -2.68 5.20
C PHE A 264 5.55 -1.83 5.95
N CYS A 265 4.79 -1.00 5.25
CA CYS A 265 3.97 0.03 5.89
C CYS A 265 2.56 0.18 5.28
N GLY A 266 2.19 -0.69 4.34
CA GLY A 266 0.92 -0.64 3.63
C GLY A 266 0.83 0.47 2.58
N ALA A 267 1.94 1.14 2.26
CA ALA A 267 1.95 2.23 1.28
C ALA A 267 1.70 1.70 -0.14
N LEU A 268 0.80 2.35 -0.87
CA LEU A 268 0.44 1.96 -2.23
C LEU A 268 0.06 3.19 -3.06
N TYR A 269 0.75 3.35 -4.19
CA TYR A 269 0.53 4.41 -5.16
C TYR A 269 0.35 3.81 -6.54
N PHE A 270 -0.84 3.99 -7.10
CA PHE A 270 -1.18 3.42 -8.40
C PHE A 270 -1.04 4.47 -9.49
N ALA A 271 -0.29 4.13 -10.54
CA ALA A 271 -0.38 4.82 -11.81
C ALA A 271 -1.81 4.66 -12.39
N PRO A 272 -2.28 5.59 -13.22
CA PRO A 272 -3.47 5.34 -14.04
C PRO A 272 -3.24 4.16 -15.00
N LEU A 273 -4.29 3.69 -15.66
CA LEU A 273 -4.14 2.65 -16.68
C LEU A 273 -3.43 3.21 -17.92
N ARG A 274 -2.58 2.40 -18.54
CA ARG A 274 -1.85 2.81 -19.74
C ARG A 274 -2.76 3.13 -20.92
N SER A 275 -3.90 2.43 -21.02
CA SER A 275 -4.98 2.75 -21.97
C SER A 275 -5.52 4.17 -21.80
N THR A 276 -5.59 4.67 -20.55
CA THR A 276 -6.02 6.05 -20.27
C THR A 276 -5.02 7.06 -20.82
N TYR A 277 -3.73 6.77 -20.77
CA TYR A 277 -2.72 7.64 -21.35
C TYR A 277 -2.67 7.54 -22.87
N ARG A 278 -2.83 6.35 -23.47
CA ARG A 278 -2.99 6.23 -24.93
C ARG A 278 -4.16 7.09 -25.44
N GLN A 279 -5.29 7.07 -24.72
CA GLN A 279 -6.42 7.94 -25.02
C GLN A 279 -6.05 9.43 -24.89
N PHE A 280 -5.42 9.83 -23.79
CA PHE A 280 -4.94 11.21 -23.61
C PHE A 280 -4.02 11.66 -24.75
N GLN A 281 -3.08 10.80 -25.19
CA GLN A 281 -2.20 11.10 -26.32
C GLN A 281 -2.99 11.29 -27.62
N GLN A 282 -4.03 10.48 -27.88
CA GLN A 282 -4.89 10.62 -29.06
C GLN A 282 -5.68 11.94 -29.02
N GLU A 283 -6.29 12.28 -27.87
CA GLU A 283 -7.02 13.54 -27.70
C GLU A 283 -6.11 14.76 -27.93
N CYS A 284 -4.87 14.68 -27.44
CA CYS A 284 -3.85 15.72 -27.65
C CYS A 284 -3.40 15.87 -29.11
N GLN A 285 -3.53 14.82 -29.93
CA GLN A 285 -3.13 14.82 -31.34
C GLN A 285 -4.21 15.35 -32.28
N VAL A 286 -5.48 15.36 -31.87
CA VAL A 286 -6.60 15.77 -32.73
C VAL A 286 -6.69 17.31 -32.88
N ASP A 287 -6.14 18.07 -31.93
CA ASP A 287 -6.04 19.53 -31.99
C ASP A 287 -4.73 20.00 -32.64
N ILE A 288 -4.50 19.60 -33.91
CA ILE A 288 -3.43 20.17 -34.75
C ILE A 288 -3.79 21.62 -35.10
N LEU A 289 -3.58 22.53 -34.14
CA LEU A 289 -3.30 23.92 -34.48
C LEU A 289 -1.91 23.96 -35.14
N PRO A 290 -1.72 24.71 -36.23
CA PRO A 290 -0.49 24.67 -37.04
C PRO A 290 0.76 25.28 -36.39
N PHE A 291 0.76 25.55 -35.08
CA PHE A 291 1.93 26.06 -34.38
C PHE A 291 1.99 25.53 -32.94
N PRO A 292 3.01 24.76 -32.56
CA PRO A 292 3.43 24.70 -31.17
C PRO A 292 4.35 25.90 -30.88
N PRO A 293 3.97 26.85 -30.00
CA PRO A 293 4.91 27.81 -29.48
C PRO A 293 5.88 27.07 -28.56
N CYS A 294 7.15 26.99 -28.98
CA CYS A 294 8.35 26.72 -28.18
C CYS A 294 8.10 26.19 -26.74
N GLY A 295 7.97 24.87 -26.59
CA GLY A 295 7.87 24.20 -25.29
C GLY A 295 8.28 22.72 -25.40
N PRO A 296 8.66 22.07 -24.28
CA PRO A 296 9.15 20.68 -24.25
C PRO A 296 8.17 19.69 -24.88
N PRO A 297 8.64 18.50 -25.32
CA PRO A 297 7.87 17.58 -26.15
C PRO A 297 6.52 17.23 -25.48
N TRP A 298 5.45 17.67 -26.11
CA TRP A 298 4.08 17.34 -25.74
C TRP A 298 3.59 16.22 -26.66
N PRO A 299 2.91 15.18 -26.15
CA PRO A 299 2.54 14.93 -24.74
C PRO A 299 3.74 14.51 -23.86
N PRO A 300 3.70 14.78 -22.54
CA PRO A 300 4.76 14.37 -21.62
C PRO A 300 4.96 12.86 -21.62
N ALA A 301 6.20 12.39 -21.43
CA ALA A 301 6.51 10.97 -21.30
C ALA A 301 5.67 10.31 -20.19
N TRP A 302 5.33 9.02 -20.39
CA TRP A 302 4.46 8.26 -19.49
C TRP A 302 4.84 8.38 -18.00
N PRO A 303 6.12 8.27 -17.58
CA PRO A 303 6.48 8.40 -16.17
C PRO A 303 6.10 9.75 -15.53
N VAL A 304 6.28 10.84 -16.26
CA VAL A 304 5.96 12.19 -15.79
C VAL A 304 4.45 12.39 -15.67
N TRP A 305 3.71 11.93 -16.68
CA TRP A 305 2.26 11.98 -16.69
C TRP A 305 1.67 11.12 -15.56
N ALA A 306 2.10 9.88 -15.44
CA ALA A 306 1.60 8.94 -14.43
C ALA A 306 1.90 9.40 -13.00
N THR A 307 3.02 10.09 -12.77
CA THR A 307 3.32 10.72 -11.47
C THR A 307 2.29 11.77 -11.10
N SER A 308 1.92 12.61 -12.07
CA SER A 308 0.97 13.73 -11.88
C SER A 308 -0.46 13.26 -11.65
N PHE A 309 -0.84 12.10 -12.21
CA PHE A 309 -2.17 11.52 -12.11
C PHE A 309 -2.23 10.28 -11.20
N SER A 310 -1.18 10.02 -10.43
CA SER A 310 -1.13 8.89 -9.52
C SER A 310 -2.20 9.01 -8.43
N MET A 311 -2.74 7.87 -7.99
CA MET A 311 -3.69 7.83 -6.89
C MET A 311 -3.16 6.95 -5.77
N SER A 312 -3.13 7.51 -4.57
CA SER A 312 -2.76 6.76 -3.37
C SER A 312 -3.93 5.90 -2.90
N HIS A 313 -3.64 4.65 -2.53
CA HIS A 313 -4.56 3.82 -1.77
C HIS A 313 -4.33 4.00 -0.27
N THR A 314 -3.07 4.09 0.14
CA THR A 314 -2.65 4.44 1.49
C THR A 314 -1.46 5.39 1.39
N ASN A 315 -1.61 6.58 1.98
CA ASN A 315 -0.57 7.61 1.95
C ASN A 315 0.35 7.45 3.16
N VAL A 316 1.63 7.15 2.92
CA VAL A 316 2.67 7.11 3.93
C VAL A 316 3.79 8.04 3.48
N PRO A 317 4.10 9.12 4.23
CA PRO A 317 5.19 10.02 3.89
C PRO A 317 6.51 9.27 3.69
N GLY A 318 7.29 9.65 2.69
CA GLY A 318 8.57 9.01 2.34
C GLY A 318 8.45 7.82 1.39
N TYR A 319 7.29 7.16 1.31
CA TYR A 319 7.05 6.06 0.38
C TYR A 319 6.23 6.58 -0.79
N LYS A 320 6.76 6.51 -2.02
CA LYS A 320 6.08 7.00 -3.23
C LYS A 320 6.34 6.13 -4.45
N THR A 321 6.60 4.83 -4.26
CA THR A 321 6.80 3.94 -5.40
C THR A 321 5.49 3.78 -6.16
N ILE A 322 5.41 4.41 -7.32
CA ILE A 322 4.27 4.31 -8.23
C ILE A 322 4.41 3.04 -9.06
N THR A 323 3.32 2.27 -9.17
CA THR A 323 3.25 1.06 -10.01
C THR A 323 1.91 0.97 -10.75
N SER A 324 1.90 0.27 -11.89
CA SER A 324 0.69 -0.14 -12.58
C SER A 324 -0.16 -1.05 -11.68
N PRO A 325 -1.46 -0.74 -11.50
CA PRO A 325 -2.36 -1.59 -10.72
C PRO A 325 -2.52 -2.98 -11.33
N LYS A 326 -2.32 -3.15 -12.64
CA LYS A 326 -2.37 -4.46 -13.30
C LYS A 326 -1.12 -5.27 -13.01
N SER A 327 0.06 -4.65 -13.07
CA SER A 327 1.33 -5.33 -12.77
C SER A 327 1.37 -5.79 -11.32
N LEU A 328 0.95 -4.93 -10.39
CA LEU A 328 0.85 -5.30 -8.98
C LEU A 328 -0.24 -6.35 -8.73
N TYR A 329 -1.37 -6.31 -9.45
CA TYR A 329 -2.38 -7.36 -9.39
C TYR A 329 -1.80 -8.74 -9.78
N ARG A 330 -1.06 -8.82 -10.89
CA ARG A 330 -0.43 -10.08 -11.32
C ARG A 330 0.59 -10.57 -10.29
N LEU A 331 1.39 -9.65 -9.74
CA LEU A 331 2.35 -9.98 -8.70
C LEU A 331 1.64 -10.52 -7.45
N ALA A 332 0.56 -9.87 -7.01
CA ALA A 332 -0.22 -10.32 -5.86
C ALA A 332 -0.86 -11.69 -6.09
N ASP A 333 -1.31 -11.99 -7.30
CA ASP A 333 -1.83 -13.31 -7.67
C ASP A 333 -0.72 -14.38 -7.63
N MET A 334 0.45 -14.07 -8.21
CA MET A 334 1.62 -14.96 -8.21
C MET A 334 2.15 -15.25 -6.80
N LEU A 335 2.16 -14.23 -5.93
CA LEU A 335 2.61 -14.35 -4.54
C LEU A 335 1.52 -14.86 -3.58
N ILE A 336 0.31 -15.15 -4.09
CA ILE A 336 -0.83 -15.65 -3.32
C ILE A 336 -1.22 -14.68 -2.17
N ILE A 337 -1.37 -13.39 -2.49
CA ILE A 337 -1.72 -12.33 -1.53
C ILE A 337 -3.13 -11.80 -1.86
N PRO A 338 -4.19 -12.46 -1.36
CA PRO A 338 -5.57 -12.19 -1.80
C PRO A 338 -6.04 -10.76 -1.45
N GLU A 339 -5.59 -10.19 -0.34
CA GLU A 339 -5.96 -8.83 0.06
C GLU A 339 -5.39 -7.79 -0.91
N LEU A 340 -4.10 -7.93 -1.25
CA LEU A 340 -3.44 -7.04 -2.20
C LEU A 340 -4.06 -7.18 -3.60
N LYS A 341 -4.32 -8.43 -4.03
CA LYS A 341 -5.00 -8.73 -5.28
C LYS A 341 -6.37 -8.04 -5.34
N ALA A 342 -7.16 -8.10 -4.27
CA ALA A 342 -8.47 -7.45 -4.19
C ALA A 342 -8.37 -5.91 -4.25
N ILE A 343 -7.37 -5.30 -3.59
CA ILE A 343 -7.10 -3.85 -3.65
C ILE A 343 -6.80 -3.45 -5.10
N CYS A 344 -5.90 -4.18 -5.76
CA CYS A 344 -5.53 -3.91 -7.15
C CYS A 344 -6.71 -4.12 -8.10
N ARG A 345 -7.51 -5.18 -7.92
CA ARG A 345 -8.73 -5.44 -8.69
C ARG A 345 -9.68 -4.25 -8.63
N LYS A 346 -10.03 -3.83 -7.41
CA LYS A 346 -10.91 -2.66 -7.19
C LYS A 346 -10.37 -1.43 -7.90
N ARG A 347 -9.05 -1.21 -7.85
CA ARG A 347 -8.40 -0.08 -8.51
C ARG A 347 -8.50 -0.16 -10.03
N VAL A 348 -8.24 -1.33 -10.63
CA VAL A 348 -8.37 -1.54 -12.08
C VAL A 348 -9.81 -1.29 -12.52
N THR A 349 -10.80 -1.88 -11.84
CA THR A 349 -12.22 -1.72 -12.16
C THR A 349 -12.69 -0.27 -12.04
N HIS A 350 -12.27 0.45 -11.00
CA HIS A 350 -12.60 1.89 -10.84
C HIS A 350 -11.97 2.78 -11.93
N SER A 351 -10.92 2.31 -12.60
CA SER A 351 -10.22 3.06 -13.64
C SER A 351 -10.75 2.78 -15.05
N LEU A 352 -11.72 1.86 -15.19
CA LEU A 352 -12.36 1.58 -16.47
C LEU A 352 -13.18 2.78 -16.94
N LYS A 353 -13.07 3.09 -18.23
CA LYS A 353 -13.86 4.13 -18.90
C LYS A 353 -14.64 3.51 -20.05
N VAL A 354 -15.73 4.16 -20.46
CA VAL A 354 -16.52 3.77 -21.65
C VAL A 354 -15.62 3.60 -22.88
N ASP A 355 -14.58 4.42 -22.97
CA ASP A 355 -13.71 4.53 -24.14
C ASP A 355 -12.63 3.44 -24.17
N THR A 356 -12.26 2.92 -23.00
CA THR A 356 -11.15 1.97 -22.87
C THR A 356 -11.62 0.58 -22.47
N VAL A 357 -12.84 0.40 -21.96
CA VAL A 357 -13.29 -0.89 -21.40
C VAL A 357 -13.23 -2.03 -22.42
N VAL A 358 -13.52 -1.76 -23.70
CA VAL A 358 -13.47 -2.80 -24.74
C VAL A 358 -12.05 -3.29 -24.98
N SER A 359 -11.08 -2.36 -25.12
CA SER A 359 -9.68 -2.74 -25.30
C SER A 359 -9.10 -3.39 -24.05
N GLU A 360 -9.56 -2.99 -22.86
CA GLU A 360 -9.20 -3.63 -21.60
C GLU A 360 -9.69 -5.07 -21.50
N ILE A 361 -10.97 -5.36 -21.81
CA ILE A 361 -11.51 -6.73 -21.82
C ILE A 361 -10.73 -7.65 -22.76
N LEU A 362 -10.33 -7.12 -23.92
CA LEU A 362 -9.58 -7.86 -24.94
C LEU A 362 -8.09 -7.98 -24.62
N SER A 363 -7.59 -7.27 -23.60
CA SER A 363 -6.20 -7.35 -23.23
C SER A 363 -5.84 -8.75 -22.70
N PRO A 364 -4.60 -9.23 -22.92
CA PRO A 364 -4.14 -10.52 -22.41
C PRO A 364 -4.30 -10.67 -20.88
N MET A 365 -4.25 -9.55 -20.18
CA MET A 365 -4.40 -9.50 -18.73
C MET A 365 -5.83 -9.87 -18.30
N PHE A 366 -6.84 -9.28 -18.92
CA PHE A 366 -8.24 -9.62 -18.63
C PHE A 366 -8.56 -11.05 -19.06
N GLN A 367 -8.09 -11.48 -20.24
CA GLN A 367 -8.28 -12.84 -20.73
C GLN A 367 -7.82 -13.91 -19.72
N ARG A 368 -6.67 -13.71 -19.07
CA ARG A 368 -6.13 -14.63 -18.05
C ARG A 368 -6.84 -14.57 -16.70
N HIS A 369 -7.44 -13.44 -16.35
CA HIS A 369 -8.00 -13.22 -15.03
C HIS A 369 -9.52 -13.01 -15.10
N GLN A 370 -10.27 -14.10 -14.93
CA GLN A 370 -11.74 -14.12 -15.02
C GLN A 370 -12.41 -13.06 -14.14
N GLU A 371 -11.93 -12.84 -12.93
CA GLU A 371 -12.53 -11.85 -12.01
C GLU A 371 -12.46 -10.41 -12.53
N LEU A 372 -11.42 -10.06 -13.30
CA LEU A 372 -11.32 -8.75 -13.93
C LEU A 372 -12.26 -8.63 -15.12
N ARG A 373 -12.37 -9.69 -15.95
CA ARG A 373 -13.37 -9.76 -17.03
C ARG A 373 -14.78 -9.59 -16.51
N MET A 374 -15.16 -10.34 -15.48
CA MET A 374 -16.49 -10.21 -14.86
C MET A 374 -16.74 -8.78 -14.36
N SER A 375 -15.77 -8.17 -13.68
CA SER A 375 -15.88 -6.78 -13.22
C SER A 375 -16.03 -5.78 -14.38
N ALA A 376 -15.35 -6.01 -15.51
CA ALA A 376 -15.51 -5.19 -16.70
C ALA A 376 -16.85 -5.42 -17.41
N TYR A 377 -17.36 -6.65 -17.46
CA TYR A 377 -18.69 -6.93 -18.00
C TYR A 377 -19.79 -6.25 -17.19
N GLU A 378 -19.69 -6.23 -15.86
CA GLU A 378 -20.58 -5.43 -15.01
C GLU A 378 -20.52 -3.93 -15.33
N PHE A 379 -19.31 -3.41 -15.59
CA PHE A 379 -19.15 -2.02 -16.03
C PHE A 379 -19.80 -1.78 -17.40
N VAL A 380 -19.61 -2.70 -18.36
CA VAL A 380 -20.24 -2.64 -19.69
C VAL A 380 -21.75 -2.66 -19.57
N GLN A 381 -22.31 -3.52 -18.73
CA GLN A 381 -23.74 -3.62 -18.49
C GLN A 381 -24.32 -2.29 -17.98
N LYS A 382 -23.66 -1.67 -17.00
CA LYS A 382 -24.09 -0.36 -16.43
C LYS A 382 -24.00 0.78 -17.45
N ASN A 383 -23.09 0.70 -18.42
CA ASN A 383 -22.82 1.74 -19.40
C ASN A 383 -23.21 1.34 -20.85
N TRP A 384 -24.09 0.33 -20.99
CA TRP A 384 -24.38 -0.33 -22.27
C TRP A 384 -24.71 0.63 -23.41
N LYS A 385 -25.61 1.59 -23.18
CA LYS A 385 -26.07 2.54 -24.20
C LYS A 385 -24.91 3.37 -24.76
N SER A 386 -24.04 3.86 -23.90
CA SER A 386 -22.89 4.69 -24.28
C SER A 386 -21.85 3.90 -25.07
N ILE A 387 -21.64 2.62 -24.72
CA ILE A 387 -20.66 1.76 -25.40
C ILE A 387 -21.19 1.32 -26.78
N VAL A 388 -22.47 0.95 -26.89
CA VAL A 388 -23.10 0.59 -28.17
C VAL A 388 -23.04 1.75 -29.17
N GLN A 389 -23.28 2.98 -28.73
CA GLN A 389 -23.20 4.17 -29.58
C GLN A 389 -21.81 4.35 -30.23
N LYS A 390 -20.74 3.81 -29.64
CA LYS A 390 -19.38 3.85 -30.19
C LYS A 390 -19.10 2.76 -31.22
N GLY A 391 -19.94 1.74 -31.33
CA GLY A 391 -19.78 0.66 -32.32
C GLY A 391 -18.72 -0.40 -31.97
N ASP A 392 -18.10 -0.34 -30.80
CA ASP A 392 -17.02 -1.26 -30.41
C ASP A 392 -17.51 -2.62 -29.85
N MET A 393 -18.81 -2.78 -29.60
CA MET A 393 -19.38 -3.97 -28.98
C MET A 393 -19.20 -5.26 -29.79
N SER A 394 -19.15 -5.16 -31.13
CA SER A 394 -18.95 -6.32 -32.00
C SER A 394 -17.67 -7.09 -31.67
N LYS A 395 -16.61 -6.36 -31.25
CA LYS A 395 -15.32 -6.94 -30.87
C LYS A 395 -15.41 -7.79 -29.61
N ILE A 396 -16.28 -7.43 -28.65
CA ILE A 396 -16.49 -8.24 -27.44
C ILE A 396 -17.13 -9.56 -27.85
N PHE A 397 -18.23 -9.53 -28.60
CA PHE A 397 -18.99 -10.74 -28.96
C PHE A 397 -18.19 -11.78 -29.73
N ILE A 398 -17.25 -11.35 -30.58
CA ILE A 398 -16.38 -12.26 -31.35
C ILE A 398 -15.38 -13.00 -30.44
N ASN A 399 -15.07 -12.44 -29.27
CA ASN A 399 -14.04 -12.96 -28.37
C ASN A 399 -14.59 -13.59 -27.08
N LEU A 400 -15.91 -13.73 -26.93
CA LEU A 400 -16.51 -14.37 -25.76
C LEU A 400 -16.31 -15.88 -25.80
N SER A 401 -15.91 -16.47 -24.68
CA SER A 401 -16.04 -17.92 -24.51
C SER A 401 -17.52 -18.31 -24.44
N PRO A 402 -17.89 -19.57 -24.75
CA PRO A 402 -19.27 -20.04 -24.59
C PRO A 402 -19.84 -19.83 -23.18
N GLU A 403 -19.01 -20.00 -22.15
CA GLU A 403 -19.38 -19.79 -20.75
C GLU A 403 -19.65 -18.30 -20.45
N GLU A 404 -18.80 -17.42 -20.95
CA GLU A 404 -19.00 -15.97 -20.80
C GLU A 404 -20.21 -15.48 -21.59
N ALA A 405 -20.43 -16.01 -22.79
CA ALA A 405 -21.61 -15.73 -23.59
C ALA A 405 -22.87 -16.15 -22.85
N ALA A 406 -22.87 -17.32 -22.19
CA ALA A 406 -23.99 -17.76 -21.36
C ALA A 406 -24.23 -16.80 -20.18
N LEU A 407 -23.18 -16.42 -19.44
CA LEU A 407 -23.27 -15.48 -18.31
C LEU A 407 -23.77 -14.08 -18.75
N LEU A 408 -23.26 -13.56 -19.86
CA LEU A 408 -23.69 -12.30 -20.44
C LEU A 408 -25.12 -12.37 -20.98
N SER A 409 -25.49 -13.50 -21.61
CA SER A 409 -26.87 -13.73 -22.07
C SER A 409 -27.86 -13.64 -20.90
N GLU A 410 -27.48 -14.20 -19.76
CA GLU A 410 -28.35 -14.25 -18.60
C GLU A 410 -28.45 -12.91 -17.87
N THR A 411 -27.36 -12.16 -17.80
CA THR A 411 -27.31 -10.91 -17.02
C THR A 411 -27.64 -9.68 -17.86
N VAL A 412 -27.04 -9.54 -19.05
CA VAL A 412 -27.16 -8.32 -19.87
C VAL A 412 -28.47 -8.30 -20.64
N PHE A 413 -28.82 -9.38 -21.33
CA PHE A 413 -29.99 -9.38 -22.20
C PHE A 413 -31.31 -9.42 -21.41
N LYS A 414 -31.37 -10.10 -20.26
CA LYS A 414 -32.56 -10.04 -19.39
C LYS A 414 -32.86 -8.59 -18.98
N ASN A 415 -31.84 -7.84 -18.56
CA ASN A 415 -32.01 -6.44 -18.13
C ASN A 415 -32.37 -5.47 -19.26
N LEU A 416 -31.96 -5.76 -20.50
CA LEU A 416 -32.35 -4.96 -21.67
C LEU A 416 -33.81 -5.18 -22.06
N ILE A 417 -34.32 -6.41 -21.91
CA ILE A 417 -35.70 -6.77 -22.26
C ILE A 417 -36.68 -6.28 -21.18
N THR A 418 -36.28 -6.27 -19.91
CA THR A 418 -37.17 -5.91 -18.79
C THR A 418 -37.22 -4.42 -18.47
N SER A 419 -36.46 -3.55 -19.16
CA SER A 419 -36.54 -2.11 -18.94
C SER A 419 -37.96 -1.63 -19.29
N PRO A 420 -38.78 -1.23 -18.29
CA PRO A 420 -40.18 -0.91 -18.53
C PRO A 420 -40.25 0.26 -19.52
N LYS A 421 -41.08 0.11 -20.56
CA LYS A 421 -41.45 1.23 -21.43
C LYS A 421 -42.01 2.31 -20.52
N THR A 422 -41.23 3.34 -20.24
CA THR A 422 -41.70 4.55 -19.58
C THR A 422 -42.84 5.08 -20.44
N LYS A 423 -44.06 4.94 -19.93
CA LYS A 423 -45.28 5.44 -20.57
C LYS A 423 -45.08 6.95 -20.74
N SER A 424 -44.96 7.38 -22.00
CA SER A 424 -44.99 8.79 -22.41
C SER A 424 -46.36 9.39 -22.20
#